data_AF-A0A0G4ID17-F1
#
_entry.id   AF-A0A0G4ID17-F1
#
_cell.length_a   1.000
_cell.length_b   1.000
_cell.length_c   1.000
_cell.angle_alpha   90.00
_cell.angle_beta   90.00
_cell.angle_gamma   90.00
#
_symmetry.space_group_name_H-M   'P 1'
#
loop_
_entity.id
_entity.type
_entity.pdbx_description
1 polymer ?
#
loop_
_entity_poly.entity_id
_entity_poly.type
_entity_poly.pdbx_seq_one_letter_code
_entity_poly.pdbx_strand_id
1 'polypeptide(L)'
;MVSEWNGLRSLIDSEAVAFWPLHFLRSLLKKGAKLPYRQKVAEAAEDLGVLCEPFSARTLAADLRHPVGAPFKLVAVSYPWLSQEHPNPEGFRLRSVLEQLEKHWWAQEGSSVTAFVFWDYLSLFQHPPGGRRTDAQDALFKEGLCKMDLIYSSPHTHVIRSTAVPESAANSTKYIERGWCWFESAVTAFKPPAQVLSDDSDQERPSLRIPATRSDSVRLLTRKSSQTEKPMRKV
;
A
#
# COMPACT_ATOMS: atom_id res chain seq x y z
N MET A 1 4.76 -19.40 -8.39
CA MET A 1 5.24 -18.22 -9.16
C MET A 1 4.36 -17.84 -10.35
N VAL A 2 3.95 -18.77 -11.24
CA VAL A 2 3.13 -18.43 -12.43
C VAL A 2 1.64 -18.23 -12.07
N SER A 3 1.09 -19.03 -11.14
CA SER A 3 -0.30 -18.91 -10.71
C SER A 3 -0.59 -17.57 -10.03
N GLU A 4 0.33 -17.07 -9.22
CA GLU A 4 0.25 -15.76 -8.55
C GLU A 4 0.34 -14.63 -9.56
N TRP A 5 1.16 -14.77 -10.61
CA TRP A 5 1.18 -13.81 -11.71
C TRP A 5 -0.15 -13.80 -12.47
N ASN A 6 -0.70 -14.96 -12.81
CA ASN A 6 -1.98 -15.04 -13.49
C ASN A 6 -3.11 -14.42 -12.67
N GLY A 7 -3.12 -14.64 -11.35
CA GLY A 7 -4.08 -13.99 -10.45
C GLY A 7 -3.94 -12.47 -10.45
N LEU A 8 -2.71 -11.95 -10.36
CA LEU A 8 -2.45 -10.51 -10.36
C LEU A 8 -2.79 -9.88 -11.72
N ARG A 9 -2.40 -10.55 -12.81
CA ARG A 9 -2.73 -10.18 -14.18
C ARG A 9 -4.23 -10.13 -14.40
N SER A 10 -4.98 -11.11 -13.90
CA SER A 10 -6.45 -11.13 -14.01
C SER A 10 -7.09 -9.88 -13.39
N LEU A 11 -6.60 -9.44 -12.22
CA LEU A 11 -7.14 -8.25 -11.54
C LEU A 11 -6.82 -6.94 -12.26
N ILE A 12 -5.66 -6.89 -12.92
CA ILE A 12 -5.24 -5.75 -13.74
C ILE A 12 -6.06 -5.75 -15.03
N ASP A 13 -6.17 -6.90 -15.70
CA ASP A 13 -6.86 -7.06 -16.98
C ASP A 13 -8.37 -6.89 -16.87
N SER A 14 -8.97 -7.12 -15.69
CA SER A 14 -10.37 -6.81 -15.36
C SER A 14 -10.59 -5.38 -14.88
N GLU A 15 -9.50 -4.62 -14.69
CA GLU A 15 -9.51 -3.30 -14.06
C GLU A 15 -10.06 -3.30 -12.61
N ALA A 16 -10.11 -4.44 -11.93
CA ALA A 16 -10.44 -4.48 -10.51
C ALA A 16 -9.46 -3.63 -9.70
N VAL A 17 -8.19 -3.61 -10.10
CA VAL A 17 -7.14 -2.76 -9.52
C VAL A 17 -6.35 -2.02 -10.60
N ALA A 18 -5.84 -0.84 -10.27
CA ALA A 18 -4.93 -0.08 -11.12
C ALA A 18 -3.56 0.08 -10.44
N PHE A 19 -2.47 -0.04 -11.21
CA PHE A 19 -1.14 0.34 -10.75
C PHE A 19 -0.70 1.59 -11.52
N TRP A 20 -0.47 2.69 -10.82
CA TRP A 20 -0.22 3.99 -11.44
C TRP A 20 1.26 4.27 -11.60
N PRO A 21 1.70 4.90 -12.69
CA PRO A 21 3.11 5.07 -12.95
C PRO A 21 3.76 6.02 -11.93
N LEU A 22 4.95 5.69 -11.46
CA LEU A 22 5.63 6.44 -10.40
C LEU A 22 5.86 7.93 -10.75
N HIS A 23 6.06 8.25 -12.03
CA HIS A 23 6.24 9.65 -12.46
C HIS A 23 4.99 10.52 -12.26
N PHE A 24 3.79 9.94 -12.24
CA PHE A 24 2.57 10.67 -11.91
C PHE A 24 2.59 11.10 -10.44
N LEU A 25 2.99 10.19 -9.52
CA LEU A 25 3.13 10.51 -8.09
C LEU A 25 4.18 11.59 -7.83
N ARG A 26 5.31 11.55 -8.56
CA ARG A 26 6.32 12.61 -8.51
C ARG A 26 5.76 13.96 -8.95
N SER A 27 4.97 13.97 -10.03
CA SER A 27 4.32 15.18 -10.54
C SER A 27 3.34 15.78 -9.54
N LEU A 28 2.55 14.95 -8.85
CA LEU A 28 1.68 15.38 -7.75
C LEU A 28 2.49 16.09 -6.65
N LEU A 29 3.59 15.47 -6.19
CA LEU A 29 4.42 16.06 -5.14
C LEU A 29 5.06 17.39 -5.59
N LYS A 30 5.61 17.43 -6.81
CA LYS A 30 6.27 18.62 -7.38
C LYS A 30 5.33 19.81 -7.50
N LYS A 31 4.05 19.56 -7.79
CA LYS A 31 3.01 20.59 -7.93
C LYS A 31 2.25 20.87 -6.62
N GLY A 32 2.57 20.15 -5.54
CA GLY A 32 1.86 20.28 -4.26
C GLY A 32 0.40 19.83 -4.33
N ALA A 33 0.06 18.99 -5.30
CA ALA A 33 -1.30 18.49 -5.49
C ALA A 33 -1.62 17.37 -4.50
N LYS A 34 -2.90 17.28 -4.10
CA LYS A 34 -3.40 16.20 -3.24
C LYS A 34 -3.47 14.90 -4.03
N LEU A 35 -3.34 13.77 -3.32
CA LEU A 35 -3.59 12.46 -3.91
C LEU A 35 -5.07 12.38 -4.36
N PRO A 36 -5.36 12.15 -5.65
CA PRO A 36 -6.73 11.90 -6.07
C PRO A 36 -7.18 10.50 -5.64
N TYR A 37 -8.49 10.29 -5.50
CA TYR A 37 -9.04 8.94 -5.50
C TYR A 37 -9.13 8.42 -6.95
N ARG A 38 -9.21 7.10 -7.14
CA ARG A 38 -9.14 6.44 -8.46
C ARG A 38 -9.87 7.15 -9.60
N GLN A 39 -11.14 7.51 -9.42
CA GLN A 39 -11.96 8.11 -10.49
C GLN A 39 -11.49 9.51 -10.91
N LYS A 40 -10.65 10.18 -10.12
CA LYS A 40 -10.11 11.52 -10.40
C LYS A 40 -8.66 11.52 -10.88
N VAL A 41 -8.06 10.35 -11.08
CA VAL A 41 -6.66 10.25 -11.52
C VAL A 41 -6.46 10.84 -12.92
N ALA A 42 -7.38 10.56 -13.86
CA ALA A 42 -7.28 11.07 -15.23
C ALA A 42 -7.35 12.61 -15.27
N GLU A 43 -8.34 13.20 -14.58
CA GLU A 43 -8.49 14.65 -14.44
C GLU A 43 -7.25 15.28 -13.77
N ALA A 44 -6.76 14.69 -12.68
CA ALA A 44 -5.54 15.16 -12.03
C ALA A 44 -4.31 15.08 -12.95
N ALA A 45 -4.21 14.06 -13.81
CA ALA A 45 -3.11 13.93 -14.76
C ALA A 45 -3.17 15.00 -15.86
N GLU A 46 -4.38 15.29 -16.36
CA GLU A 46 -4.63 16.37 -17.31
C GLU A 46 -4.25 17.74 -16.73
N ASP A 47 -4.71 18.04 -15.50
CA ASP A 47 -4.38 19.29 -14.80
C ASP A 47 -2.87 19.48 -14.59
N LEU A 48 -2.14 18.38 -14.40
CA LEU A 48 -0.69 18.39 -14.25
C LEU A 48 0.06 18.45 -15.59
N GLY A 49 -0.64 18.23 -16.71
CA GLY A 49 -0.06 18.13 -18.04
C GLY A 49 0.85 16.90 -18.21
N VAL A 50 0.50 15.77 -17.59
CA VAL A 50 1.31 14.54 -17.63
C VAL A 50 0.50 13.36 -18.16
N LEU A 51 1.14 12.53 -18.98
CA LEU A 51 0.55 11.26 -19.40
C LEU A 51 0.50 10.31 -18.19
N CYS A 52 -0.67 9.80 -17.85
CA CYS A 52 -0.86 8.87 -16.75
C CYS A 52 -1.78 7.72 -17.16
N GLU A 53 -1.18 6.65 -17.66
CA GLU A 53 -1.88 5.40 -17.95
C GLU A 53 -1.50 4.34 -16.92
N PRO A 54 -2.46 3.58 -16.38
CA PRO A 54 -2.15 2.51 -15.45
C PRO A 54 -1.38 1.39 -16.16
N PHE A 55 -0.65 0.59 -15.39
CA PHE A 55 0.03 -0.60 -15.91
C PHE A 55 -0.96 -1.51 -16.63
N SER A 56 -0.62 -1.90 -17.86
CA SER A 56 -1.39 -2.86 -18.65
C SER A 56 -0.56 -4.12 -18.88
N ALA A 57 -1.02 -5.24 -18.33
CA ALA A 57 -0.39 -6.53 -18.55
C ALA A 57 -0.52 -6.98 -20.02
N ARG A 58 -1.54 -6.52 -20.74
CA ARG A 58 -1.77 -6.82 -22.15
C ARG A 58 -0.74 -6.19 -23.09
N THR A 59 -0.09 -5.10 -22.69
CA THR A 59 0.96 -4.44 -23.49
C THR A 59 2.34 -4.68 -22.90
N LEU A 60 2.52 -4.42 -21.61
CA LEU A 60 3.85 -4.47 -20.98
C LEU A 60 4.29 -5.87 -20.58
N ALA A 61 3.37 -6.84 -20.55
CA ALA A 61 3.63 -8.21 -20.13
C ALA A 61 2.93 -9.27 -20.98
N ALA A 62 2.58 -8.93 -22.23
CA ALA A 62 1.79 -9.78 -23.12
C ALA A 62 2.40 -11.18 -23.25
N ASP A 63 3.70 -11.21 -23.55
CA ASP A 63 4.49 -12.41 -23.83
C ASP A 63 5.24 -12.95 -22.59
N LEU A 64 5.04 -12.33 -21.42
CA LEU A 64 5.73 -12.72 -20.20
C LEU A 64 4.97 -13.86 -19.51
N ARG A 65 5.66 -14.98 -19.31
CA ARG A 65 5.19 -16.05 -18.41
C ARG A 65 5.13 -15.61 -16.95
N HIS A 66 6.09 -14.79 -16.52
CA HIS A 66 6.10 -14.08 -15.24
C HIS A 66 7.04 -12.85 -15.34
N PRO A 67 6.82 -11.78 -14.55
CA PRO A 67 7.52 -10.51 -14.70
C PRO A 67 8.88 -10.43 -13.97
N VAL A 68 9.46 -11.58 -13.59
CA VAL A 68 10.77 -11.57 -12.92
C VAL A 68 11.83 -11.18 -13.95
N GLY A 69 12.55 -10.09 -13.68
CA GLY A 69 13.53 -9.52 -14.60
C GLY A 69 12.93 -8.62 -15.70
N ALA A 70 11.62 -8.38 -15.68
CA ALA A 70 10.96 -7.47 -16.62
C ALA A 70 11.46 -6.01 -16.45
N PRO A 71 11.36 -5.17 -17.48
CA PRO A 71 11.76 -3.75 -17.43
C PRO A 71 10.76 -2.89 -16.63
N PHE A 72 10.01 -3.48 -15.70
CA PHE A 72 9.10 -2.79 -14.82
C PHE A 72 9.08 -3.39 -13.41
N LYS A 73 8.56 -2.62 -12.46
CA LYS A 73 8.28 -3.06 -11.09
C LYS A 73 6.86 -2.71 -10.72
N LEU A 74 6.18 -3.65 -10.07
CA LEU A 74 4.91 -3.40 -9.40
C LEU A 74 5.20 -3.19 -7.92
N VAL A 75 4.65 -2.13 -7.33
CA VAL A 75 4.89 -1.74 -5.94
C VAL A 75 3.54 -1.52 -5.26
N ALA A 76 3.30 -2.14 -4.12
CA ALA A 76 2.11 -1.91 -3.30
C ALA A 76 2.49 -1.08 -2.06
N VAL A 77 1.67 -0.07 -1.75
CA VAL A 77 1.86 0.78 -0.56
C VAL A 77 0.97 0.27 0.56
N SER A 78 1.57 -0.02 1.71
CA SER A 78 0.88 -0.25 2.98
C SER A 78 1.09 0.98 3.87
N TYR A 79 0.00 1.58 4.33
CA TYR A 79 0.09 2.86 5.04
C TYR A 79 -1.13 3.15 5.94
N PRO A 80 -0.96 3.94 7.01
CA PRO A 80 -2.04 4.50 7.82
C PRO A 80 -2.75 5.66 7.13
N TRP A 81 -4.08 5.61 7.08
CA TRP A 81 -4.91 6.78 6.79
C TRP A 81 -4.78 7.85 7.88
N LEU A 82 -4.37 9.06 7.51
CA LEU A 82 -4.10 10.13 8.49
C LEU A 82 -5.35 10.91 8.92
N SER A 83 -6.43 10.86 8.15
CA SER A 83 -7.76 11.34 8.53
C SER A 83 -8.86 10.41 8.01
N GLN A 84 -10.12 10.67 8.37
CA GLN A 84 -11.27 9.89 7.91
C GLN A 84 -11.62 10.22 6.44
N GLU A 85 -11.49 11.48 6.06
CA GLU A 85 -11.89 12.00 4.75
C GLU A 85 -10.83 11.73 3.69
N HIS A 86 -9.55 11.75 4.07
CA HIS A 86 -8.45 11.66 3.12
C HIS A 86 -7.22 10.96 3.74
N PRO A 87 -6.60 10.01 3.03
CA PRO A 87 -5.45 9.25 3.57
C PRO A 87 -4.20 10.10 3.81
N ASN A 88 -4.05 11.19 3.06
CA ASN A 88 -2.85 12.04 3.02
C ASN A 88 -3.22 13.54 2.95
N PRO A 89 -3.84 14.13 3.98
CA PRO A 89 -4.39 15.48 3.89
C PRO A 89 -3.33 16.56 3.65
N GLU A 90 -2.16 16.41 4.29
CA GLU A 90 -1.04 17.37 4.28
C GLU A 90 0.10 16.98 3.31
N GLY A 91 -0.04 15.89 2.56
CA GLY A 91 1.01 15.45 1.62
C GLY A 91 2.13 14.60 2.23
N PHE A 92 2.15 14.41 3.56
CA PHE A 92 3.18 13.64 4.28
C PHE A 92 3.43 12.23 3.71
N ARG A 93 2.36 11.47 3.43
CA ARG A 93 2.48 10.09 2.92
C ARG A 93 3.13 10.02 1.56
N LEU A 94 2.67 10.88 0.64
CA LEU A 94 3.21 10.95 -0.72
C LEU A 94 4.71 11.26 -0.68
N ARG A 95 5.11 12.21 0.18
CA ARG A 95 6.52 12.55 0.38
C ARG A 95 7.32 11.37 0.92
N SER A 96 6.90 10.76 2.03
CA SER A 96 7.62 9.63 2.66
C SER A 96 7.78 8.45 1.69
N VAL A 97 6.70 8.07 0.99
CA VAL A 97 6.73 6.96 0.03
C VAL A 97 7.72 7.24 -1.10
N LEU A 98 7.69 8.44 -1.68
CA LEU A 98 8.63 8.81 -2.76
C LEU A 98 10.07 8.83 -2.25
N GLU A 99 10.35 9.42 -1.08
CA GLU A 99 11.69 9.46 -0.49
C GLU A 99 12.27 8.06 -0.26
N GLN A 100 11.45 7.08 0.15
CA GLN A 100 11.91 5.70 0.29
C GLN A 100 12.16 5.04 -1.07
N LEU A 101 11.29 5.28 -2.06
CA LEU A 101 11.46 4.70 -3.39
C LEU A 101 12.73 5.22 -4.07
N GLU A 102 13.06 6.51 -3.96
CA GLU A 102 14.28 7.10 -4.56
C GLU A 102 15.60 6.47 -4.08
N LYS A 103 15.60 5.77 -2.94
CA LYS A 103 16.77 5.01 -2.46
C LYS A 103 17.10 3.79 -3.32
N HIS A 104 16.20 3.40 -4.21
CA HIS A 104 16.37 2.23 -5.07
C HIS A 104 16.65 2.63 -6.51
N TRP A 105 17.74 2.09 -7.08
CA TRP A 105 18.18 2.39 -8.45
C TRP A 105 17.08 2.20 -9.53
N TRP A 106 16.17 1.24 -9.32
CA TRP A 106 15.09 0.93 -10.27
C TRP A 106 13.92 1.90 -10.18
N ALA A 107 13.83 2.66 -9.09
CA ALA A 107 12.81 3.68 -8.91
C ALA A 107 13.30 5.04 -9.36
N GLN A 108 14.59 5.36 -9.26
CA GLN A 108 15.19 6.66 -9.56
C GLN A 108 14.79 7.25 -10.92
N GLU A 109 14.71 8.58 -10.99
CA GLU A 109 14.47 9.29 -12.24
C GLU A 109 15.58 8.97 -13.26
N GLY A 110 15.20 8.66 -14.51
CA GLY A 110 16.13 8.20 -15.54
C GLY A 110 16.46 6.70 -15.53
N SER A 111 15.91 5.92 -14.60
CA SER A 111 16.05 4.46 -14.61
C SER A 111 15.44 3.84 -15.87
N SER A 112 16.07 2.78 -16.39
CA SER A 112 15.52 1.98 -17.49
C SER A 112 14.34 1.10 -17.07
N VAL A 113 14.06 1.03 -15.76
CA VAL A 113 12.96 0.26 -15.18
C VAL A 113 11.80 1.19 -14.85
N THR A 114 10.61 0.87 -15.35
CA THR A 114 9.40 1.65 -15.04
C THR A 114 8.70 1.09 -13.80
N ALA A 115 8.54 1.91 -12.75
CA ALA A 115 7.80 1.52 -11.56
C ALA A 115 6.32 1.93 -11.65
N PHE A 116 5.42 1.02 -11.26
CA PHE A 116 3.99 1.25 -11.13
C PHE A 116 3.54 0.92 -9.71
N VAL A 117 2.69 1.78 -9.16
CA VAL A 117 2.34 1.81 -7.75
C VAL A 117 0.86 1.52 -7.58
N PHE A 118 0.56 0.44 -6.86
CA PHE A 118 -0.72 0.19 -6.24
C PHE A 118 -0.77 0.92 -4.90
N TRP A 119 -1.75 1.80 -4.78
CA TRP A 119 -2.04 2.56 -3.57
C TRP A 119 -3.56 2.53 -3.44
N ASP A 120 -4.11 1.78 -2.49
CA ASP A 120 -5.55 1.43 -2.39
C ASP A 120 -6.52 2.59 -2.74
N TYR A 121 -6.28 3.81 -2.25
CA TYR A 121 -7.08 4.99 -2.51
C TYR A 121 -7.08 5.45 -3.98
N LEU A 122 -5.93 5.36 -4.65
CA LEU A 122 -5.75 5.60 -6.09
C LEU A 122 -6.18 4.40 -6.93
N SER A 123 -6.03 3.19 -6.40
CA SER A 123 -6.03 1.94 -7.18
C SER A 123 -7.34 1.18 -7.14
N LEU A 124 -8.14 1.38 -6.09
CA LEU A 124 -9.49 0.84 -5.95
C LEU A 124 -10.51 1.96 -6.12
N PHE A 125 -11.69 1.63 -6.66
CA PHE A 125 -12.78 2.60 -6.73
C PHE A 125 -13.18 3.04 -5.33
N GLN A 126 -13.34 4.36 -5.14
CA GLN A 126 -13.74 4.92 -3.85
C GLN A 126 -15.19 5.37 -3.91
N HIS A 127 -15.84 5.52 -2.75
CA HIS A 127 -17.05 6.31 -2.68
C HIS A 127 -16.71 7.78 -2.95
N PRO A 128 -17.33 8.43 -3.95
CA PRO A 128 -17.06 9.84 -4.21
C PRO A 128 -17.59 10.71 -3.06
N PRO A 129 -17.04 11.91 -2.85
CA PRO A 129 -17.56 12.84 -1.86
C PRO A 129 -19.05 13.08 -2.07
N GLY A 130 -19.85 12.85 -1.02
CA GLY A 130 -21.31 13.03 -1.06
C GLY A 130 -22.08 11.97 -1.87
N GLY A 131 -21.45 10.87 -2.30
CA GLY A 131 -22.09 9.86 -3.13
C GLY A 131 -21.62 8.43 -2.87
N ARG A 132 -22.09 7.50 -3.70
CA ARG A 132 -21.70 6.09 -3.67
C ARG A 132 -21.06 5.67 -4.99
N ARG A 133 -20.36 4.54 -4.95
CA ARG A 133 -19.85 3.88 -6.15
C ARG A 133 -21.05 3.42 -6.97
N THR A 134 -20.93 3.44 -8.29
CA THR A 134 -21.90 2.75 -9.15
C THR A 134 -21.81 1.24 -8.93
N ASP A 135 -22.83 0.49 -9.33
CA ASP A 135 -22.83 -0.97 -9.15
C ASP A 135 -21.65 -1.65 -9.87
N ALA A 136 -21.29 -1.17 -11.06
CA ALA A 136 -20.12 -1.65 -11.79
C ALA A 136 -18.81 -1.37 -11.03
N GLN A 137 -18.66 -0.16 -10.48
CA GLN A 137 -17.50 0.20 -9.65
C GLN A 137 -17.47 -0.60 -8.34
N ASP A 138 -18.63 -0.91 -7.77
CA ASP A 138 -18.73 -1.70 -6.55
C ASP A 138 -18.34 -3.16 -6.77
N ALA A 139 -18.74 -3.75 -7.90
CA ALA A 139 -18.31 -5.09 -8.30
C ALA A 139 -16.78 -5.16 -8.45
N LEU A 140 -16.17 -4.22 -9.19
CA LEU A 140 -14.72 -4.16 -9.39
C LEU A 140 -13.95 -3.90 -8.09
N PHE A 141 -14.47 -3.02 -7.22
CA PHE A 141 -13.89 -2.81 -5.90
C PHE A 141 -13.91 -4.07 -5.05
N LYS A 142 -15.03 -4.81 -5.02
CA LYS A 142 -15.15 -6.06 -4.25
C LYS A 142 -14.17 -7.10 -4.79
N GLU A 143 -14.05 -7.23 -6.11
CA GLU A 143 -13.09 -8.12 -6.74
C GLU A 143 -11.65 -7.80 -6.32
N GLY A 144 -11.25 -6.52 -6.38
CA GLY A 144 -9.94 -6.06 -5.94
C GLY A 144 -9.71 -6.27 -4.44
N LEU A 145 -10.68 -5.89 -3.62
CA LEU A 145 -10.62 -6.02 -2.15
C LEU A 145 -10.50 -7.48 -1.70
N CYS A 146 -11.15 -8.41 -2.39
CA CYS A 146 -11.04 -9.84 -2.11
C CYS A 146 -9.66 -10.43 -2.45
N LYS A 147 -8.75 -9.66 -3.06
CA LYS A 147 -7.41 -10.10 -3.49
C LYS A 147 -6.28 -9.25 -2.93
N MET A 148 -6.52 -8.49 -1.87
CA MET A 148 -5.47 -7.72 -1.19
C MET A 148 -4.35 -8.64 -0.66
N ASP A 149 -4.69 -9.84 -0.20
CA ASP A 149 -3.73 -10.87 0.18
C ASP A 149 -2.74 -11.18 -0.96
N LEU A 150 -3.23 -11.36 -2.19
CA LEU A 150 -2.41 -11.60 -3.37
C LEU A 150 -1.52 -10.40 -3.70
N ILE A 151 -2.05 -9.17 -3.66
CA ILE A 151 -1.30 -7.95 -4.00
C ILE A 151 -0.11 -7.76 -3.04
N TYR A 152 -0.32 -7.94 -1.74
CA TYR A 152 0.70 -7.75 -0.72
C TYR A 152 1.58 -8.96 -0.45
N SER A 153 1.26 -10.16 -0.95
CA SER A 153 2.11 -11.36 -0.79
C SER A 153 2.81 -11.83 -2.07
N SER A 154 2.30 -11.44 -3.25
CA SER A 154 2.81 -11.93 -4.54
C SER A 154 4.31 -11.67 -4.70
N PRO A 155 5.11 -12.64 -5.18
CA PRO A 155 6.53 -12.44 -5.45
C PRO A 155 6.81 -11.46 -6.61
N HIS A 156 5.77 -10.97 -7.28
CA HIS A 156 5.87 -10.03 -8.41
C HIS A 156 5.66 -8.57 -8.01
N THR A 157 5.23 -8.33 -6.77
CA THR A 157 5.13 -6.98 -6.21
C THR A 157 6.31 -6.70 -5.28
N HIS A 158 6.68 -5.44 -5.12
CA HIS A 158 7.40 -4.95 -3.95
C HIS A 158 6.36 -4.34 -3.01
N VAL A 159 6.60 -4.38 -1.70
CA VAL A 159 5.72 -3.72 -0.72
C VAL A 159 6.53 -2.64 -0.03
N ILE A 160 6.03 -1.41 -0.04
CA ILE A 160 6.53 -0.36 0.85
C ILE A 160 5.59 -0.24 2.04
N ARG A 161 6.13 -0.41 3.24
CA ARG A 161 5.44 -0.13 4.50
C ARG A 161 5.84 1.29 4.92
N SER A 162 4.94 2.25 4.71
CA SER A 162 5.10 3.60 5.25
C SER A 162 4.43 3.66 6.62
N THR A 163 5.19 3.39 7.67
CA THR A 163 4.74 3.17 9.04
C THR A 163 4.69 4.45 9.87
N ALA A 164 5.48 5.48 9.51
CA ALA A 164 5.59 6.72 10.27
C ALA A 164 4.22 7.42 10.39
N VAL A 165 3.83 7.88 11.57
CA VAL A 165 2.57 8.65 11.78
C VAL A 165 2.93 9.98 12.43
N PRO A 166 2.68 11.14 11.80
CA PRO A 166 2.90 12.43 12.42
C PRO A 166 2.02 12.58 13.67
N GLU A 167 2.58 13.14 14.75
CA GLU A 167 1.81 13.43 15.97
C GLU A 167 0.67 14.41 15.73
N SER A 168 0.82 15.29 14.74
CA SER A 168 -0.20 16.25 14.30
C SER A 168 -1.31 15.64 13.45
N ALA A 169 -1.23 14.35 13.09
CA ALA A 169 -2.26 13.70 12.29
C ALA A 169 -3.58 13.61 13.06
N ALA A 170 -4.70 13.89 12.38
CA ALA A 170 -6.03 13.77 12.96
C ALA A 170 -6.30 12.37 13.53
N ASN A 171 -5.75 11.34 12.88
CA ASN A 171 -5.66 9.99 13.42
C ASN A 171 -4.20 9.62 13.71
N SER A 172 -3.80 9.76 14.98
CA SER A 172 -2.45 9.45 15.47
C SER A 172 -2.23 7.98 15.88
N THR A 173 -3.21 7.08 15.67
CA THR A 173 -3.05 5.64 15.96
C THR A 173 -1.88 5.08 15.17
N LYS A 174 -1.00 4.32 15.84
CA LYS A 174 0.23 3.79 15.24
C LYS A 174 -0.09 2.79 14.12
N TYR A 175 0.82 2.66 13.16
CA TYR A 175 0.66 1.75 12.02
C TYR A 175 0.30 0.32 12.43
N ILE A 176 1.06 -0.28 13.36
CA ILE A 176 0.87 -1.69 13.75
C ILE A 176 -0.43 -1.95 14.53
N GLU A 177 -1.06 -0.89 15.06
CA GLU A 177 -2.31 -0.96 15.82
C GLU A 177 -3.54 -0.90 14.91
N ARG A 178 -3.36 -0.68 13.61
CA ARG A 178 -4.44 -0.60 12.62
C ARG A 178 -4.67 -1.94 11.95
N GLY A 179 -5.92 -2.40 11.94
CA GLY A 179 -6.28 -3.73 11.43
C GLY A 179 -5.79 -4.00 10.01
N TRP A 180 -6.04 -3.08 9.07
CA TRP A 180 -5.57 -3.21 7.68
C TRP A 180 -4.04 -3.22 7.58
N CYS A 181 -3.35 -2.26 8.20
CA CYS A 181 -1.89 -2.19 8.19
C CYS A 181 -1.23 -3.43 8.83
N TRP A 182 -1.84 -3.96 9.90
CA TRP A 182 -1.40 -5.21 10.52
C TRP A 182 -1.57 -6.40 9.57
N PHE A 183 -2.74 -6.53 8.94
CA PHE A 183 -3.02 -7.57 7.96
C PHE A 183 -2.01 -7.52 6.80
N GLU A 184 -1.81 -6.34 6.21
CA GLU A 184 -0.87 -6.10 5.11
C GLU A 184 0.56 -6.48 5.50
N SER A 185 0.97 -6.13 6.73
CA SER A 185 2.28 -6.50 7.27
C SER A 185 2.42 -8.01 7.47
N ALA A 186 1.38 -8.68 7.94
CA ALA A 186 1.38 -10.12 8.16
C ALA A 186 1.50 -10.89 6.84
N VAL A 187 0.76 -10.51 5.81
CA VAL A 187 0.86 -11.17 4.48
C VAL A 187 2.17 -10.83 3.75
N THR A 188 2.74 -9.66 4.01
CA THR A 188 4.04 -9.24 3.49
C THR A 188 5.19 -10.08 4.07
N ALA A 189 5.01 -10.73 5.23
CA ALA A 189 6.05 -11.54 5.88
C ALA A 189 6.49 -12.76 5.05
N PHE A 190 5.71 -13.18 4.06
CA PHE A 190 6.07 -14.27 3.13
C PHE A 190 7.00 -13.82 2.00
N LYS A 191 7.30 -12.52 1.89
CA LYS A 191 8.13 -11.96 0.82
C LYS A 191 9.61 -12.01 1.15
N PRO A 192 10.49 -12.16 0.13
CA PRO A 192 11.92 -11.93 0.30
C PRO A 192 12.20 -10.52 0.85
N PRO A 193 13.19 -10.34 1.74
CA PRO A 193 13.51 -9.02 2.31
C PRO A 193 13.78 -7.94 1.27
N ALA A 194 14.38 -8.29 0.13
CA ALA A 194 14.65 -7.36 -0.97
C ALA A 194 13.38 -6.79 -1.65
N GLN A 195 12.20 -7.39 -1.39
CA GLN A 195 10.92 -6.93 -1.90
C GLN A 195 10.09 -6.16 -0.85
N VAL A 196 10.63 -5.95 0.35
CA VAL A 196 9.94 -5.23 1.43
C VAL A 196 10.75 -3.99 1.78
N LEU A 197 10.18 -2.83 1.48
CA LEU A 197 10.74 -1.52 1.78
C LEU A 197 10.02 -0.98 3.03
N SER A 198 10.71 -0.23 3.87
CA SER A 198 10.15 0.35 5.10
C SER A 198 10.76 1.72 5.32
N ASP A 199 9.97 2.68 5.81
CA ASP A 199 10.49 3.94 6.37
C ASP A 199 10.91 3.82 7.84
N ASP A 200 10.66 2.68 8.49
CA ASP A 200 11.27 2.33 9.78
C ASP A 200 12.80 2.34 9.65
N SER A 201 13.47 3.11 10.50
CA SER A 201 14.90 2.92 10.73
C SER A 201 15.14 1.52 11.28
N ASP A 202 16.22 0.84 10.87
CA ASP A 202 16.54 -0.55 11.23
C ASP A 202 16.61 -0.84 12.76
N GLN A 203 16.36 0.15 13.63
CA GLN A 203 16.43 0.03 15.09
C GLN A 203 15.18 -0.60 15.74
N GLU A 204 14.02 -0.61 15.08
CA GLU A 204 12.81 -1.22 15.63
C GLU A 204 12.11 -2.10 14.61
N ARG A 205 12.77 -3.15 14.08
CA ARG A 205 12.00 -4.24 13.45
C ARG A 205 11.25 -4.96 14.57
N PRO A 206 9.93 -4.78 14.76
CA PRO A 206 9.22 -5.61 15.71
C PRO A 206 9.27 -6.99 15.08
N SER A 207 9.92 -7.95 15.73
CA SER A 207 9.79 -9.34 15.30
C SER A 207 8.29 -9.64 15.33
N LEU A 208 7.66 -9.74 14.16
CA LEU A 208 6.33 -10.33 14.00
C LEU A 208 6.48 -11.78 14.45
N ARG A 209 6.38 -12.01 15.76
CA ARG A 209 6.27 -13.34 16.33
C ARG A 209 4.86 -13.78 16.01
N ILE A 210 4.67 -14.37 14.83
CA ILE A 210 3.49 -15.17 14.54
C ILE A 210 3.54 -16.30 15.57
N PRO A 211 2.58 -16.38 16.51
CA PRO A 211 2.59 -17.46 17.49
C PRO A 211 2.38 -18.76 16.72
N ALA A 212 3.36 -19.66 16.78
CA ALA A 212 3.33 -20.90 16.02
C ALA A 212 2.21 -21.84 16.47
N THR A 213 1.60 -21.59 17.65
CA THR A 213 0.57 -22.46 18.22
C THR A 213 -0.51 -21.69 19.00
N ARG A 214 -1.71 -22.28 19.07
CA ARG A 214 -2.89 -21.77 19.81
C ARG A 214 -2.64 -21.53 21.30
N SER A 215 -1.64 -22.21 21.88
CA SER A 215 -1.29 -22.08 23.30
C SER A 215 -0.57 -20.76 23.62
N ASP A 216 0.13 -20.17 22.65
CA ASP A 216 0.87 -18.92 22.86
C ASP A 216 -0.06 -17.69 22.91
N SER A 217 -1.21 -17.75 22.24
CA SER A 217 -2.24 -16.70 22.27
C SER A 217 -2.88 -16.54 23.65
N VAL A 218 -3.08 -17.65 24.38
CA VAL A 218 -3.72 -17.65 25.72
C VAL A 218 -2.81 -17.00 26.77
N ARG A 219 -1.49 -17.19 26.67
CA ARG A 219 -0.51 -16.56 27.58
C ARG A 219 -0.39 -15.05 27.39
N LEU A 220 -0.60 -14.54 26.17
CA LEU A 220 -0.58 -13.10 25.90
C LEU A 220 -1.81 -12.39 26.48
N LEU A 221 -2.96 -13.06 26.47
CA LEU A 221 -4.21 -12.55 27.04
C LEU A 221 -4.16 -12.49 28.57
N THR A 222 -3.60 -13.50 29.24
CA THR A 222 -3.49 -13.49 30.71
C THR A 222 -2.49 -12.48 31.23
N ARG A 223 -1.46 -12.12 30.45
CA ARG A 223 -0.46 -11.09 30.83
C ARG A 223 -1.04 -9.66 30.86
N LYS A 224 -2.05 -9.37 30.04
CA LYS A 224 -2.75 -8.06 30.06
C LYS A 224 -3.63 -7.89 31.29
N SER A 225 -4.15 -8.98 31.87
CA SER A 225 -5.00 -8.93 33.07
C SER A 225 -4.23 -8.59 34.35
N SER A 226 -2.90 -8.77 34.39
CA SER A 226 -2.09 -8.56 35.59
C SER A 226 -1.53 -7.14 35.77
N GLN A 227 -1.77 -6.22 34.82
CA GLN A 227 -1.25 -4.83 34.87
C GLN A 227 -2.26 -3.78 35.32
N THR A 228 -3.44 -4.17 35.83
CA THR A 228 -4.46 -3.25 36.35
C THR A 228 -4.68 -3.39 37.85
N GLU A 229 -3.63 -3.27 38.65
CA GLU A 229 -3.78 -2.90 40.08
C GLU A 229 -2.71 -1.86 40.45
N LYS A 230 -3.09 -0.59 40.47
CA LYS A 230 -2.34 0.46 41.19
C LYS A 230 -2.87 0.51 42.64
N PRO A 231 -2.01 0.47 43.67
CA PRO A 231 -2.49 0.63 45.04
C PRO A 231 -2.81 2.10 45.31
N MET A 232 -4.00 2.32 45.85
CA MET A 232 -4.50 3.60 46.36
C MET A 232 -3.68 3.97 47.61
N ARG A 233 -2.88 5.05 47.54
CA ARG A 233 -2.23 5.63 48.73
C ARG A 233 -3.24 6.49 49.47
N LYS A 234 -3.61 6.08 50.68
CA LYS A 234 -4.12 6.95 51.74
C LYS A 234 -2.96 7.80 52.25
N VAL A 235 -3.11 9.12 52.22
CA VAL A 235 -3.19 10.09 53.35
C VAL A 235 -3.36 11.46 52.71
#